data_AF-A0A371SAQ4-F1
#
_entry.id   AF-A0A371SAQ4-F1
#
_cell.length_a   1.000
_cell.length_b   1.000
_cell.length_c   1.000
_cell.angle_alpha   90.00
_cell.angle_beta   90.00
_cell.angle_gamma   90.00
#
_symmetry.space_group_name_H-M   'P 1'
#
loop_
_entity.id
_entity.type
_entity.pdbx_description
1 polymer ?
#
loop_
_entity_poly.entity_id
_entity_poly.type
_entity_poly.pdbx_seq_one_letter_code
_entity_poly.pdbx_strand_id
1 'polypeptide(L)'
;MKRISHYLIFTILFIFLLPSSHSSAQDAIESKLHLYIEKYIEKQRIPGAAVSIVENDMVIYSESFGKTGGNEIEVTPDTPFLLGSISKSFTALAVLKLAEEGLVELDDPIKKYLPSFTLKDNEPVSKITIKQLLTQTSGLSTYDGMAISDLGSDNSDAIQTNIQLLSDTELTETPGTQHQYSNANYSILAALIEEVSGQSYADFMEERVFKPLGMTHAAADIERATDRGYQSGYQSWFGFPVKSKVPYDNGGAPYGYIAASSNDMVHYLKALIDGNTKKLVNEELLNLAFSPHVQTGETRYYGFGWRITDPGSDNEMIWHSGSTPDSRTDIFFYPESKWGAVILTNKEHILEEAALIHFRNGIISIMNGEEPMDVVAYKPTVQIAITLLLLILAGNIIRILFKNKSSKEIRYRRMNIVVGIILVLLAIILIPLLIYFSSSPWYTITLFAPDIALLTVSLTVFLFVNGILLLFSKKGKESL
;
A
#
# COMPACT_ATOMS: atom_id res chain seq x y z
N MET A 1 31.54 -64.42 -39.76
CA MET A 1 30.69 -63.22 -39.63
C MET A 1 29.99 -63.23 -38.27
N LYS A 2 30.70 -62.81 -37.21
CA LYS A 2 30.19 -62.66 -35.84
C LYS A 2 30.98 -61.53 -35.19
N ARG A 3 30.31 -60.72 -34.36
CA ARG A 3 30.84 -59.64 -33.48
C ARG A 3 30.75 -58.19 -34.00
N ILE A 4 29.58 -57.76 -34.46
CA ILE A 4 29.18 -56.33 -34.39
C ILE A 4 27.67 -56.32 -34.10
N SER A 5 27.26 -56.34 -32.83
CA SER A 5 25.83 -56.21 -32.47
C SER A 5 25.56 -55.88 -30.99
N HIS A 6 26.53 -56.02 -30.09
CA HIS A 6 26.27 -55.81 -28.65
C HIS A 6 26.73 -54.43 -28.15
N TYR A 7 27.65 -53.75 -28.86
CA TYR A 7 28.08 -52.40 -28.48
C TYR A 7 27.09 -51.31 -28.92
N LEU A 8 26.39 -51.48 -30.05
CA LEU A 8 25.44 -50.47 -30.55
C LEU A 8 24.18 -50.34 -29.68
N ILE A 9 23.75 -51.44 -29.04
CA ILE A 9 22.58 -51.46 -28.14
C ILE A 9 22.92 -50.85 -26.77
N PHE A 10 24.18 -50.96 -26.32
CA PHE A 10 24.64 -50.33 -25.07
C PHE A 10 24.86 -48.82 -25.22
N THR A 11 25.23 -48.34 -26.41
CA THR A 11 25.39 -46.90 -26.66
C THR A 11 24.04 -46.18 -26.80
N ILE A 12 22.99 -46.85 -27.26
CA ILE A 12 21.63 -46.28 -27.38
C ILE A 12 20.92 -46.24 -26.01
N LEU A 13 21.23 -47.13 -25.07
CA LEU A 13 20.65 -47.10 -23.71
C LEU A 13 21.27 -46.04 -22.78
N PHE A 14 22.48 -45.54 -23.08
CA PHE A 14 23.15 -44.55 -22.22
C PHE A 14 22.74 -43.11 -22.51
N ILE A 15 22.10 -42.84 -23.65
CA ILE A 15 21.60 -41.50 -24.04
C ILE A 15 20.25 -41.19 -23.35
N PHE A 16 19.53 -42.19 -22.84
CA PHE A 16 18.28 -42.02 -22.10
C PHE A 16 18.44 -41.93 -20.57
N LEU A 17 19.68 -41.90 -20.07
CA LEU A 17 20.02 -41.82 -18.63
C LEU A 17 20.82 -40.55 -18.28
N LEU A 18 20.77 -39.51 -19.11
CA LEU A 18 21.20 -38.19 -18.67
C LEU A 18 20.15 -37.66 -17.68
N PRO A 19 20.51 -37.41 -16.41
CA PRO A 19 19.58 -36.78 -15.47
C PRO A 19 19.16 -35.43 -16.04
N SER A 20 17.85 -35.17 -16.01
CA SER A 20 17.21 -33.96 -16.51
C SER A 20 17.90 -32.72 -15.92
N SER A 21 18.70 -32.03 -16.72
CA SER A 21 19.35 -30.75 -16.35
C SER A 21 18.36 -29.65 -15.96
N HIS A 22 17.07 -29.83 -16.29
CA HIS A 22 15.96 -28.95 -15.89
C HIS A 22 15.69 -28.95 -14.38
N SER A 23 15.79 -30.09 -13.67
CA SER A 23 15.49 -30.14 -12.23
C SER A 23 16.49 -29.30 -11.43
N SER A 24 17.78 -29.42 -11.76
CA SER A 24 18.85 -28.71 -11.03
C SER A 24 18.83 -27.20 -11.20
N ALA A 25 18.28 -26.67 -12.29
CA ALA A 25 18.19 -25.22 -12.53
C ALA A 25 17.00 -24.61 -11.78
N GLN A 26 15.85 -25.30 -11.77
CA GLN A 26 14.68 -24.92 -10.99
C GLN A 26 15.00 -24.89 -9.49
N ASP A 27 15.62 -25.96 -8.98
CA ASP A 27 16.01 -26.09 -7.57
C ASP A 27 16.99 -24.98 -7.14
N ALA A 28 17.85 -24.51 -8.06
CA ALA A 28 18.78 -23.43 -7.81
C ALA A 28 18.09 -22.05 -7.75
N ILE A 29 17.11 -21.79 -8.62
CA ILE A 29 16.32 -20.55 -8.59
C ILE A 29 15.48 -20.50 -7.32
N GLU A 30 14.79 -21.58 -6.98
CA GLU A 30 13.97 -21.68 -5.76
C GLU A 30 14.82 -21.43 -4.50
N SER A 31 16.00 -22.05 -4.42
CA SER A 31 16.94 -21.82 -3.31
C SER A 31 17.45 -20.38 -3.25
N LYS A 32 17.74 -19.76 -4.41
CA LYS A 32 18.20 -18.35 -4.48
C LYS A 32 17.09 -17.40 -4.03
N LEU A 33 15.85 -17.65 -4.45
CA LEU A 33 14.66 -16.92 -4.01
C LEU A 33 14.45 -17.05 -2.50
N HIS A 34 14.43 -18.27 -1.98
CA HIS A 34 14.26 -18.54 -0.54
C HIS A 34 15.25 -17.72 0.31
N LEU A 35 16.55 -17.82 0.02
CA LEU A 35 17.59 -17.09 0.75
C LEU A 35 17.45 -15.57 0.62
N TYR A 36 17.04 -15.08 -0.55
CA TYR A 36 16.83 -13.65 -0.78
C TYR A 36 15.64 -13.11 0.03
N ILE A 37 14.54 -13.86 0.03
CA ILE A 37 13.29 -13.54 0.72
C ILE A 37 13.49 -13.60 2.23
N GLU A 38 14.11 -14.65 2.74
CA GLU A 38 14.45 -14.79 4.16
C GLU A 38 15.32 -13.62 4.63
N LYS A 39 16.36 -13.25 3.86
CA LYS A 39 17.22 -12.10 4.14
C LYS A 39 16.42 -10.79 4.18
N TYR A 40 15.49 -10.59 3.25
CA TYR A 40 14.60 -9.41 3.25
C TYR A 40 13.75 -9.33 4.52
N ILE A 41 13.09 -10.43 4.87
CA ILE A 41 12.23 -10.53 6.06
C ILE A 41 13.03 -10.25 7.33
N GLU A 42 14.22 -10.83 7.47
CA GLU A 42 15.11 -10.60 8.62
C GLU A 42 15.57 -9.14 8.70
N LYS A 43 16.10 -8.58 7.60
CA LYS A 43 16.68 -7.23 7.58
C LYS A 43 15.64 -6.12 7.74
N GLN A 44 14.42 -6.35 7.28
CA GLN A 44 13.29 -5.44 7.51
C GLN A 44 12.53 -5.74 8.79
N ARG A 45 12.84 -6.83 9.51
CA ARG A 45 12.13 -7.28 10.71
C ARG A 45 10.63 -7.42 10.47
N ILE A 46 10.27 -8.05 9.36
CA ILE A 46 8.88 -8.33 9.00
C ILE A 46 8.40 -9.51 9.84
N PRO A 47 7.37 -9.36 10.69
CA PRO A 47 6.92 -10.43 11.58
C PRO A 47 6.30 -11.60 10.83
N GLY A 48 5.55 -11.34 9.77
CA GLY A 48 4.92 -12.36 8.94
C GLY A 48 4.77 -11.93 7.48
N ALA A 49 4.97 -12.88 6.58
CA ALA A 49 4.91 -12.66 5.14
C ALA A 49 4.48 -13.91 4.38
N ALA A 50 3.99 -13.73 3.17
CA ALA A 50 3.81 -14.79 2.20
C ALA A 50 4.22 -14.28 0.82
N VAL A 51 4.98 -15.09 0.08
CA VAL A 51 5.45 -14.75 -1.27
C VAL A 51 5.16 -15.92 -2.19
N SER A 52 4.49 -15.64 -3.31
CA SER A 52 4.17 -16.63 -4.33
C SER A 52 4.55 -16.11 -5.71
N ILE A 53 5.18 -16.96 -6.52
CA ILE A 53 5.62 -16.65 -7.87
C ILE A 53 5.02 -17.68 -8.81
N VAL A 54 4.39 -17.18 -9.87
CA VAL A 54 3.70 -17.96 -10.89
C VAL A 54 4.39 -17.73 -12.22
N GLU A 55 4.67 -18.81 -12.94
CA GLU A 55 5.15 -18.78 -14.32
C GLU A 55 4.26 -19.71 -15.16
N ASN A 56 3.63 -19.14 -16.18
CA ASN A 56 2.50 -19.70 -16.90
C ASN A 56 1.37 -20.07 -15.91
N ASP A 57 0.95 -21.33 -15.87
CA ASP A 57 -0.02 -21.84 -14.89
C ASP A 57 0.67 -22.67 -13.77
N MET A 58 1.99 -22.51 -13.57
CA MET A 58 2.74 -23.23 -12.55
C MET A 58 3.18 -22.29 -11.42
N VAL A 59 3.01 -22.76 -10.19
CA VAL A 59 3.60 -22.08 -9.03
C VAL A 59 5.04 -22.57 -8.90
N ILE A 60 6.00 -21.67 -9.13
CA ILE A 60 7.42 -22.02 -9.11
C ILE A 60 8.09 -21.73 -7.77
N TYR A 61 7.46 -20.90 -6.94
CA TYR A 61 7.84 -20.63 -5.56
C TYR A 61 6.60 -20.20 -4.79
N SER A 62 6.38 -20.75 -3.59
CA SER A 62 5.33 -20.27 -2.69
C SER A 62 5.63 -20.64 -1.25
N GLU A 63 5.95 -19.64 -0.44
CA GLU A 63 6.28 -19.86 0.97
C GLU A 63 5.66 -18.81 1.87
N SER A 64 5.46 -19.22 3.12
CA SER A 64 4.93 -18.40 4.21
C SER A 64 5.95 -18.34 5.34
N PHE A 65 6.04 -17.18 5.98
CA PHE A 65 7.07 -16.87 6.96
C PHE A 65 6.45 -16.24 8.19
N GLY A 66 6.97 -16.59 9.35
CA GLY A 66 6.73 -15.86 10.58
C GLY A 66 5.29 -15.97 11.10
N LYS A 67 4.77 -14.87 11.65
CA LYS A 67 3.55 -14.88 12.49
C LYS A 67 2.63 -13.69 12.24
N THR A 68 1.34 -13.87 12.54
CA THR A 68 0.30 -12.82 12.52
C THR A 68 0.42 -11.86 13.72
N GLY A 69 -0.12 -10.63 13.62
CA GLY A 69 -0.01 -9.64 14.69
C GLY A 69 -0.92 -9.80 15.90
N GLY A 70 -2.03 -10.54 15.78
CA GLY A 70 -2.95 -10.80 16.89
C GLY A 70 -2.39 -11.80 17.90
N ASN A 71 -2.80 -13.05 17.77
CA ASN A 71 -2.45 -14.18 18.63
C ASN A 71 -1.09 -14.79 18.30
N GLU A 72 -0.31 -14.19 17.38
CA GLU A 72 1.03 -14.66 16.99
C GLU A 72 1.04 -16.13 16.51
N ILE A 73 0.00 -16.52 15.78
CA ILE A 73 -0.06 -17.80 15.08
C ILE A 73 0.84 -17.76 13.84
N GLU A 74 1.33 -18.92 13.42
CA GLU A 74 2.15 -19.05 12.23
C GLU A 74 1.38 -18.63 10.97
N VAL A 75 2.05 -17.88 10.10
CA VAL A 75 1.49 -17.57 8.78
C VAL A 75 1.54 -18.83 7.94
N THR A 76 0.42 -19.13 7.29
CA THR A 76 0.26 -20.24 6.34
C THR A 76 -0.17 -19.69 4.99
N PRO A 77 -0.13 -20.51 3.91
CA PRO A 77 -0.63 -20.08 2.59
C PRO A 77 -2.10 -19.64 2.57
N ASP A 78 -2.88 -20.03 3.58
CA ASP A 78 -4.29 -19.70 3.74
C ASP A 78 -4.55 -18.53 4.72
N THR A 79 -3.50 -17.99 5.34
CA THR A 79 -3.63 -16.85 6.27
C THR A 79 -3.94 -15.56 5.50
N PRO A 80 -5.09 -14.88 5.75
CA PRO A 80 -5.42 -13.64 5.07
C PRO A 80 -4.57 -12.45 5.52
N PHE A 81 -4.21 -11.60 4.57
CA PHE A 81 -3.58 -10.28 4.75
C PHE A 81 -4.49 -9.20 4.17
N LEU A 82 -4.45 -7.97 4.72
CA LEU A 82 -5.06 -6.84 4.05
C LEU A 82 -4.30 -6.52 2.76
N LEU A 83 -5.01 -6.47 1.65
CA LEU A 83 -4.42 -6.30 0.33
C LEU A 83 -4.00 -4.87 0.05
N GLY A 84 -4.40 -3.89 0.89
CA GLY A 84 -4.19 -2.49 0.60
C GLY A 84 -4.81 -2.12 -0.75
N SER A 85 -4.15 -1.21 -1.46
CA SER A 85 -4.63 -0.74 -2.76
C SER A 85 -4.70 -1.77 -3.88
N ILE A 86 -4.21 -3.01 -3.70
CA ILE A 86 -4.53 -4.11 -4.64
C ILE A 86 -6.05 -4.35 -4.70
N SER A 87 -6.78 -4.05 -3.61
CA SER A 87 -8.25 -4.09 -3.55
C SER A 87 -8.92 -3.31 -4.68
N LYS A 88 -8.29 -2.23 -5.17
CA LYS A 88 -8.80 -1.43 -6.30
C LYS A 88 -8.92 -2.26 -7.58
N SER A 89 -8.00 -3.18 -7.83
CA SER A 89 -8.08 -4.07 -9.00
C SER A 89 -9.31 -4.98 -8.95
N PHE A 90 -9.70 -5.42 -7.75
CA PHE A 90 -10.90 -6.24 -7.54
C PHE A 90 -12.18 -5.42 -7.70
N THR A 91 -12.22 -4.20 -7.17
CA THR A 91 -13.34 -3.25 -7.38
C THR A 91 -13.47 -2.89 -8.87
N ALA A 92 -12.37 -2.66 -9.57
CA ALA A 92 -12.37 -2.42 -11.01
C ALA A 92 -12.94 -3.64 -11.76
N LEU A 93 -12.51 -4.85 -11.42
CA LEU A 93 -13.07 -6.08 -11.99
C LEU A 93 -14.58 -6.21 -11.74
N ALA A 94 -15.06 -5.86 -10.55
CA ALA A 94 -16.49 -5.86 -10.23
C ALA A 94 -17.28 -4.88 -11.11
N VAL A 95 -16.78 -3.67 -11.31
CA VAL A 95 -17.38 -2.67 -12.22
C VAL A 95 -17.39 -3.19 -13.66
N LEU A 96 -16.31 -3.83 -14.12
CA LEU A 96 -16.25 -4.39 -15.46
C LEU A 96 -17.21 -5.56 -15.67
N LYS A 97 -17.49 -6.37 -14.64
CA LYS A 97 -18.54 -7.40 -14.71
C LYS A 97 -19.92 -6.78 -14.91
N LEU A 98 -20.23 -5.69 -14.19
CA LEU A 98 -21.47 -4.94 -14.42
C LEU A 98 -21.54 -4.36 -15.85
N ALA A 99 -20.42 -3.89 -16.38
CA ALA A 99 -20.35 -3.38 -17.76
C ALA A 99 -20.53 -4.49 -18.81
N GLU A 100 -19.92 -5.65 -18.60
CA GLU A 100 -20.11 -6.85 -19.43
C GLU A 100 -21.58 -7.29 -19.48
N GLU A 101 -22.30 -7.14 -18.37
CA GLU A 101 -23.73 -7.44 -18.24
C GLU A 101 -24.64 -6.34 -18.83
N GLY A 102 -24.06 -5.24 -19.32
CA GLY A 102 -24.80 -4.09 -19.84
C GLY A 102 -25.57 -3.31 -18.76
N LEU A 103 -25.20 -3.49 -17.48
CA LEU A 103 -25.84 -2.80 -16.36
C LEU A 103 -25.26 -1.40 -16.15
N VAL A 104 -24.03 -1.16 -16.59
CA VAL A 104 -23.38 0.15 -16.60
C VAL A 104 -22.63 0.39 -17.90
N GLU A 105 -22.51 1.64 -18.31
CA GLU A 105 -21.61 2.06 -19.40
C GLU A 105 -20.46 2.88 -18.81
N LEU A 106 -19.22 2.57 -19.16
CA LEU A 106 -18.05 3.19 -18.52
C LEU A 106 -17.94 4.70 -18.76
N ASP A 107 -18.44 5.19 -19.89
CA ASP A 107 -18.44 6.62 -20.23
C ASP A 107 -19.69 7.37 -19.71
N ASP A 108 -20.63 6.67 -19.06
CA ASP A 108 -21.76 7.35 -18.43
C ASP A 108 -21.34 8.17 -17.21
N PRO A 109 -22.03 9.30 -16.95
CA PRO A 109 -21.84 10.05 -15.72
C PRO A 109 -22.32 9.24 -14.51
N ILE A 110 -21.55 9.28 -13.42
CA ILE A 110 -21.85 8.53 -12.19
C ILE A 110 -23.22 8.89 -11.60
N LYS A 111 -23.64 10.15 -11.75
CA LYS A 111 -24.96 10.64 -11.31
C LYS A 111 -26.15 9.94 -11.98
N LYS A 112 -25.95 9.30 -13.14
CA LYS A 112 -26.98 8.48 -13.79
C LYS A 112 -27.39 7.31 -12.88
N TYR A 113 -26.43 6.75 -12.15
CA TYR A 113 -26.63 5.60 -11.27
C TYR A 113 -26.78 6.01 -9.81
N LEU A 114 -26.07 7.05 -9.37
CA LEU A 114 -26.13 7.58 -8.00
C LEU A 114 -26.73 8.99 -7.98
N PRO A 115 -28.06 9.16 -8.13
CA PRO A 115 -28.68 10.48 -8.24
C PRO A 115 -28.59 11.32 -6.95
N SER A 116 -28.46 10.67 -5.79
CA SER A 116 -28.26 11.32 -4.48
C SER A 116 -26.81 11.75 -4.24
N PHE A 117 -25.86 11.30 -5.06
CA PHE A 117 -24.46 11.67 -4.90
C PHE A 117 -24.23 13.13 -5.27
N THR A 118 -23.70 13.87 -4.31
CA THR A 118 -23.36 15.28 -4.45
C THR A 118 -21.95 15.52 -3.94
N LEU A 119 -21.28 16.51 -4.51
CA LEU A 119 -20.12 17.18 -3.92
C LEU A 119 -20.49 18.66 -3.70
N LYS A 120 -19.59 19.45 -3.12
CA LYS A 120 -19.87 20.85 -2.77
C LYS A 120 -20.29 21.69 -3.99
N ASP A 121 -19.64 21.48 -5.13
CA ASP A 121 -20.01 22.09 -6.41
C ASP A 121 -20.73 21.07 -7.32
N ASN A 122 -22.03 21.28 -7.53
CA ASN A 122 -22.89 20.30 -8.23
C ASN A 122 -22.67 20.19 -9.75
N GLU A 123 -22.19 21.26 -10.41
CA GLU A 123 -22.01 21.32 -11.87
C GLU A 123 -20.87 20.41 -12.37
N PRO A 124 -19.64 20.46 -11.81
CA PRO A 124 -18.55 19.55 -12.17
C PRO A 124 -18.87 18.06 -11.93
N VAL A 125 -19.61 17.75 -10.86
CA VAL A 125 -19.98 16.37 -10.47
C VAL A 125 -20.79 15.65 -11.55
N SER A 126 -21.67 16.39 -12.23
CA SER A 126 -22.53 15.84 -13.29
C SER A 126 -21.75 15.27 -14.48
N LYS A 127 -20.45 15.58 -14.58
CA LYS A 127 -19.57 15.17 -15.67
C LYS A 127 -18.59 14.07 -15.29
N ILE A 128 -18.52 13.67 -14.01
CA ILE A 128 -17.63 12.59 -13.57
C ILE A 128 -18.16 11.27 -14.13
N THR A 129 -17.38 10.59 -14.98
CA THR A 129 -17.75 9.29 -15.54
C THR A 129 -17.21 8.13 -14.71
N ILE A 130 -17.80 6.94 -14.88
CA ILE A 130 -17.30 5.71 -14.25
C ILE A 130 -15.84 5.45 -14.64
N LYS A 131 -15.49 5.64 -15.91
CA LYS A 131 -14.13 5.54 -16.44
C LYS A 131 -13.17 6.49 -15.72
N GLN A 132 -13.57 7.73 -15.47
CA GLN A 132 -12.72 8.70 -14.77
C GLN A 132 -12.48 8.31 -13.31
N LEU A 133 -13.45 7.69 -12.63
CA LEU A 133 -13.24 7.11 -11.31
C LEU A 133 -12.21 5.96 -11.35
N LEU A 134 -12.38 5.03 -12.31
CA LEU A 134 -11.46 3.89 -12.50
C LEU A 134 -10.02 4.34 -12.79
N THR A 135 -9.85 5.39 -13.60
CA THR A 135 -8.55 5.95 -14.01
C THR A 135 -7.99 7.01 -13.08
N GLN A 136 -8.65 7.30 -11.95
CA GLN A 136 -8.19 8.30 -10.97
C GLN A 136 -8.11 9.72 -11.56
N THR A 137 -9.06 10.12 -12.42
CA THR A 137 -9.12 11.42 -13.09
C THR A 137 -10.41 12.20 -12.82
N SER A 138 -11.14 11.88 -11.75
CA SER A 138 -12.39 12.57 -11.38
C SER A 138 -12.21 14.02 -10.90
N GLY A 139 -11.00 14.40 -10.50
CA GLY A 139 -10.68 15.67 -9.86
C GLY A 139 -10.78 15.68 -8.33
N LEU A 140 -11.14 14.54 -7.72
CA LEU A 140 -11.06 14.34 -6.27
C LEU A 140 -9.59 14.24 -5.84
N SER A 141 -9.19 15.07 -4.89
CA SER A 141 -7.79 15.13 -4.48
C SER A 141 -7.35 13.89 -3.71
N THR A 142 -6.03 13.66 -3.69
CA THR A 142 -5.43 12.63 -2.84
C THR A 142 -5.68 12.93 -1.35
N TYR A 143 -5.70 14.20 -0.95
CA TYR A 143 -5.95 14.62 0.43
C TYR A 143 -7.36 14.22 0.89
N ASP A 144 -8.37 14.51 0.08
CA ASP A 144 -9.77 14.14 0.38
C ASP A 144 -9.96 12.63 0.37
N GLY A 145 -9.28 11.95 -0.56
CA GLY A 145 -9.25 10.48 -0.57
C GLY A 145 -8.68 9.89 0.72
N MET A 146 -7.60 10.48 1.25
CA MET A 146 -7.03 10.06 2.55
C MET A 146 -7.98 10.37 3.70
N ALA A 147 -8.61 11.55 3.71
CA ALA A 147 -9.57 11.92 4.76
C ALA A 147 -10.76 10.95 4.85
N ILE A 148 -11.24 10.43 3.71
CA ILE A 148 -12.25 9.37 3.69
C ILE A 148 -11.68 8.05 4.21
N SER A 149 -10.48 7.64 3.77
CA SER A 149 -9.90 6.37 4.20
C SER A 149 -9.44 6.30 5.65
N ASP A 150 -9.37 7.45 6.30
CA ASP A 150 -8.96 7.62 7.68
C ASP A 150 -10.14 7.48 8.68
N LEU A 151 -11.39 7.43 8.21
CA LEU A 151 -12.56 7.38 9.10
C LEU A 151 -12.62 6.09 9.92
N GLY A 152 -12.32 4.95 9.28
CA GLY A 152 -12.31 3.62 9.87
C GLY A 152 -13.67 3.21 10.45
N SER A 153 -14.47 2.43 9.71
CA SER A 153 -15.74 1.93 10.22
C SER A 153 -15.96 0.46 9.86
N ASP A 154 -16.35 -0.34 10.84
CA ASP A 154 -16.75 -1.74 10.68
C ASP A 154 -18.28 -1.92 10.55
N ASN A 155 -19.03 -0.83 10.39
CA ASN A 155 -20.46 -0.91 10.15
C ASN A 155 -20.74 -1.41 8.74
N SER A 156 -21.91 -2.03 8.54
CA SER A 156 -22.35 -2.51 7.22
C SER A 156 -22.72 -1.38 6.26
N ASP A 157 -23.02 -0.18 6.76
CA ASP A 157 -23.37 1.01 5.98
C ASP A 157 -22.18 1.98 5.80
N ALA A 158 -20.96 1.54 6.12
CA ALA A 158 -19.77 2.38 6.09
C ALA A 158 -19.49 2.98 4.69
N ILE A 159 -19.73 2.23 3.61
CA ILE A 159 -19.57 2.74 2.24
C ILE A 159 -20.52 3.92 1.99
N GLN A 160 -21.80 3.77 2.33
CA GLN A 160 -22.80 4.83 2.14
C GLN A 160 -22.51 6.05 3.01
N THR A 161 -22.03 5.84 4.24
CA THR A 161 -21.57 6.91 5.12
C THR A 161 -20.39 7.68 4.50
N ASN A 162 -19.42 6.98 3.94
CA ASN A 162 -18.27 7.60 3.25
C ASN A 162 -18.71 8.45 2.05
N ILE A 163 -19.70 7.99 1.28
CA ILE A 163 -20.26 8.77 0.16
C ILE A 163 -20.98 10.03 0.64
N GLN A 164 -21.74 9.96 1.73
CA GLN A 164 -22.41 11.12 2.29
C GLN A 164 -21.41 12.18 2.75
N LEU A 165 -20.29 11.78 3.35
CA LEU A 165 -19.24 12.70 3.81
C LEU A 165 -18.54 13.44 2.67
N LEU A 166 -18.59 12.93 1.44
CA LEU A 166 -18.08 13.63 0.25
C LEU A 166 -18.96 14.82 -0.17
N SER A 167 -20.15 15.01 0.39
CA SER A 167 -21.07 16.08 0.00
C SER A 167 -20.47 17.49 0.12
N ASP A 168 -19.52 17.68 1.03
CA ASP A 168 -18.86 18.95 1.29
C ASP A 168 -17.47 19.07 0.63
N THR A 169 -17.05 18.07 -0.15
CA THR A 169 -15.75 18.04 -0.83
C THR A 169 -15.77 18.88 -2.12
N GLU A 170 -14.69 19.62 -2.39
CA GLU A 170 -14.49 20.33 -3.66
C GLU A 170 -13.57 19.53 -4.58
N LEU A 171 -13.81 19.59 -5.89
CA LEU A 171 -12.84 19.08 -6.84
C LEU A 171 -11.66 20.04 -6.93
N THR A 172 -10.46 19.50 -6.88
CA THR A 172 -9.24 20.30 -7.08
C THR A 172 -8.84 20.42 -8.55
N GLU A 173 -9.42 19.56 -9.40
CA GLU A 173 -9.15 19.52 -10.84
C GLU A 173 -10.43 19.28 -11.64
N THR A 174 -10.40 19.59 -12.94
CA THR A 174 -11.53 19.30 -13.83
C THR A 174 -11.59 17.79 -14.12
N PRO A 175 -12.79 17.14 -14.09
CA PRO A 175 -12.91 15.73 -14.43
C PRO A 175 -12.31 15.42 -15.82
N GLY A 176 -11.45 14.42 -15.87
CA GLY A 176 -10.73 13.95 -17.05
C GLY A 176 -9.43 14.68 -17.37
N THR A 177 -9.05 15.76 -16.66
CA THR A 177 -7.88 16.57 -17.05
C THR A 177 -6.58 16.19 -16.36
N GLN A 178 -6.63 15.73 -15.10
CA GLN A 178 -5.44 15.38 -14.32
C GLN A 178 -5.63 14.07 -13.56
N HIS A 179 -4.55 13.31 -13.40
CA HIS A 179 -4.53 12.14 -12.52
C HIS A 179 -4.27 12.55 -11.08
N GLN A 180 -5.22 12.25 -10.20
CA GLN A 180 -5.10 12.41 -8.75
C GLN A 180 -5.50 11.10 -8.08
N TYR A 181 -4.52 10.43 -7.48
CA TYR A 181 -4.75 9.14 -6.84
C TYR A 181 -5.56 9.33 -5.56
N SER A 182 -6.83 8.95 -5.58
CA SER A 182 -7.78 9.17 -4.49
C SER A 182 -8.54 7.89 -4.14
N ASN A 183 -8.57 7.54 -2.86
CA ASN A 183 -9.36 6.40 -2.37
C ASN A 183 -10.87 6.64 -2.55
N ALA A 184 -11.31 7.91 -2.50
CA ALA A 184 -12.70 8.29 -2.69
C ALA A 184 -13.27 7.81 -4.04
N ASN A 185 -12.45 7.78 -5.10
CA ASN A 185 -12.88 7.27 -6.40
C ASN A 185 -13.39 5.83 -6.32
N TYR A 186 -12.70 4.98 -5.55
CA TYR A 186 -13.05 3.57 -5.40
C TYR A 186 -14.16 3.34 -4.37
N SER A 187 -14.33 4.25 -3.40
CA SER A 187 -15.53 4.27 -2.55
C SER A 187 -16.79 4.56 -3.38
N ILE A 188 -16.72 5.51 -4.32
CA ILE A 188 -17.85 5.84 -5.21
C ILE A 188 -18.17 4.66 -6.14
N LEU A 189 -17.16 3.98 -6.67
CA LEU A 189 -17.37 2.77 -7.47
C LEU A 189 -18.02 1.64 -6.66
N ALA A 190 -17.75 1.53 -5.36
CA ALA A 190 -18.42 0.55 -4.50
C ALA A 190 -19.89 0.89 -4.31
N ALA A 191 -20.22 2.16 -4.06
CA ALA A 191 -21.61 2.59 -3.98
C ALA A 191 -22.37 2.36 -5.29
N LEU A 192 -21.71 2.55 -6.44
CA LEU A 192 -22.26 2.17 -7.75
C LEU A 192 -22.56 0.67 -7.83
N ILE A 193 -21.63 -0.19 -7.37
CA ILE A 193 -21.84 -1.64 -7.33
C ILE A 193 -23.06 -1.98 -6.47
N GLU A 194 -23.18 -1.40 -5.28
CA GLU A 194 -24.31 -1.65 -4.38
C GLU A 194 -25.65 -1.23 -5.00
N GLU A 195 -25.71 -0.02 -5.57
CA GLU A 195 -26.93 0.53 -6.17
C GLU A 195 -27.38 -0.29 -7.39
N VAL A 196 -26.46 -0.61 -8.30
CA VAL A 196 -26.80 -1.28 -9.56
C VAL A 196 -27.11 -2.76 -9.36
N SER A 197 -26.40 -3.43 -8.44
CA SER A 197 -26.60 -4.86 -8.19
C SER A 197 -27.72 -5.15 -7.18
N GLY A 198 -28.04 -4.20 -6.31
CA GLY A 198 -28.93 -4.41 -5.16
C GLY A 198 -28.34 -5.31 -4.06
N GLN A 199 -27.05 -5.62 -4.13
CA GLN A 199 -26.32 -6.40 -3.12
C GLN A 199 -25.41 -5.48 -2.29
N SER A 200 -25.03 -5.89 -1.09
CA SER A 200 -23.91 -5.23 -0.39
C SER A 200 -22.62 -5.42 -1.20
N TYR A 201 -21.66 -4.50 -1.07
CA TYR A 201 -20.37 -4.65 -1.74
C TYR A 201 -19.72 -6.00 -1.41
N ALA A 202 -19.74 -6.40 -0.14
CA ALA A 202 -19.13 -7.64 0.30
C ALA A 202 -19.80 -8.89 -0.28
N ASP A 203 -21.14 -8.91 -0.39
CA ASP A 203 -21.87 -10.02 -1.01
C ASP A 203 -21.58 -10.12 -2.51
N PHE A 204 -21.56 -8.98 -3.21
CA PHE A 204 -21.23 -8.94 -4.63
C PHE A 204 -19.81 -9.48 -4.88
N MET A 205 -18.84 -9.06 -4.07
CA MET A 205 -17.46 -9.53 -4.18
C MET A 205 -17.35 -11.04 -3.93
N GLU A 206 -18.02 -11.55 -2.90
CA GLU A 206 -18.05 -12.98 -2.59
C GLU A 206 -18.65 -13.81 -3.74
N GLU A 207 -19.82 -13.41 -4.25
CA GLU A 207 -20.56 -14.17 -5.27
C GLU A 207 -19.95 -14.05 -6.67
N ARG A 208 -19.60 -12.83 -7.07
CA ARG A 208 -19.28 -12.49 -8.47
C ARG A 208 -17.80 -12.43 -8.76
N VAL A 209 -16.95 -12.33 -7.73
CA VAL A 209 -15.49 -12.18 -7.89
C VAL A 209 -14.72 -13.33 -7.23
N PHE A 210 -14.83 -13.49 -5.92
CA PHE A 210 -13.98 -14.43 -5.16
C PHE A 210 -14.32 -15.89 -5.45
N LYS A 211 -15.60 -16.29 -5.40
CA LYS A 211 -16.02 -17.68 -5.69
C LYS A 211 -15.65 -18.13 -7.11
N PRO A 212 -15.92 -17.36 -8.19
CA PRO A 212 -15.51 -17.75 -9.55
C PRO A 212 -14.00 -17.89 -9.73
N LEU A 213 -13.22 -17.08 -9.00
CA LEU A 213 -11.75 -17.18 -9.01
C LEU A 213 -11.25 -18.39 -8.23
N GLY A 214 -11.99 -18.85 -7.22
CA GLY A 214 -11.60 -19.91 -6.30
C GLY A 214 -10.90 -19.37 -5.04
N MET A 215 -11.15 -18.11 -4.69
CA MET A 215 -10.52 -17.41 -3.56
C MET A 215 -11.34 -17.62 -2.29
N THR A 216 -11.13 -18.74 -1.60
CA THR A 216 -11.96 -19.17 -0.46
C THR A 216 -11.65 -18.44 0.84
N HIS A 217 -10.48 -17.81 0.97
CA HIS A 217 -10.09 -17.07 2.18
C HIS A 217 -10.23 -15.54 2.01
N ALA A 218 -10.66 -15.08 0.83
CA ALA A 218 -10.74 -13.66 0.51
C ALA A 218 -12.04 -13.03 1.02
N ALA A 219 -12.00 -11.89 1.68
CA ALA A 219 -13.19 -11.25 2.24
C ALA A 219 -13.16 -9.72 2.05
N ALA A 220 -14.34 -9.15 1.87
CA ALA A 220 -14.56 -7.71 1.70
C ALA A 220 -15.34 -7.09 2.88
N ASP A 221 -15.37 -7.79 4.02
CA ASP A 221 -15.94 -7.36 5.29
C ASP A 221 -15.19 -8.01 6.45
N ILE A 222 -15.24 -7.39 7.64
CA ILE A 222 -14.52 -7.84 8.83
C ILE A 222 -15.00 -9.20 9.37
N GLU A 223 -16.31 -9.48 9.29
CA GLU A 223 -16.90 -10.70 9.84
C GLU A 223 -16.31 -11.92 9.13
N ARG A 224 -16.43 -11.96 7.80
CA ARG A 224 -15.86 -13.03 6.98
C ARG A 224 -14.35 -13.05 7.03
N ALA A 225 -13.69 -11.90 7.05
CA ALA A 225 -12.23 -11.86 7.14
C ALA A 225 -11.74 -12.56 8.42
N THR A 226 -12.34 -12.22 9.56
CA THR A 226 -11.98 -12.79 10.87
C THR A 226 -12.32 -14.28 10.95
N ASP A 227 -13.49 -14.68 10.44
CA ASP A 227 -13.89 -16.08 10.36
C ASP A 227 -12.93 -16.92 9.49
N ARG A 228 -12.34 -16.30 8.46
CA ARG A 228 -11.33 -16.90 7.58
C ARG A 228 -9.90 -16.78 8.15
N GLY A 229 -9.74 -16.30 9.38
CA GLY A 229 -8.48 -16.28 10.10
C GLY A 229 -7.64 -15.01 9.94
N TYR A 230 -8.20 -13.94 9.36
CA TYR A 230 -7.55 -12.63 9.34
C TYR A 230 -7.24 -12.15 10.77
N GLN A 231 -6.05 -11.58 10.95
CA GLN A 231 -5.64 -10.89 12.16
C GLN A 231 -4.87 -9.63 11.79
N SER A 232 -4.98 -8.59 12.62
CA SER A 232 -4.27 -7.33 12.44
C SER A 232 -2.76 -7.54 12.31
N GLY A 233 -2.11 -6.63 11.58
CA GLY A 233 -0.66 -6.66 11.38
C GLY A 233 0.11 -5.87 12.44
N TYR A 234 1.21 -5.28 12.01
CA TYR A 234 2.12 -4.48 12.84
C TYR A 234 2.37 -3.11 12.22
N GLN A 235 2.36 -2.08 13.06
CA GLN A 235 2.92 -0.78 12.72
C GLN A 235 4.41 -0.79 13.04
N SER A 236 5.27 -0.27 12.16
CA SER A 236 6.69 -0.07 12.50
C SER A 236 6.85 1.16 13.39
N TRP A 237 7.62 1.00 14.47
CA TRP A 237 8.06 2.08 15.34
C TRP A 237 9.58 2.03 15.44
N PHE A 238 10.27 3.06 14.95
CA PHE A 238 11.73 3.11 14.92
C PHE A 238 12.35 1.90 14.20
N GLY A 239 11.65 1.30 13.23
CA GLY A 239 12.06 0.08 12.54
C GLY A 239 11.78 -1.22 13.30
N PHE A 240 11.02 -1.19 14.39
CA PHE A 240 10.61 -2.38 15.14
C PHE A 240 9.10 -2.60 15.01
N PRO A 241 8.65 -3.86 14.84
CA PRO A 241 7.22 -4.16 14.76
C PRO A 241 6.53 -3.95 16.12
N VAL A 242 5.42 -3.21 16.11
CA VAL A 242 4.50 -3.04 17.24
C VAL A 242 3.11 -3.46 16.78
N LYS A 243 2.44 -4.32 17.56
CA LYS A 243 1.10 -4.83 17.20
C LYS A 243 0.17 -3.67 16.90
N SER A 244 -0.44 -3.71 15.72
CA SER A 244 -1.38 -2.70 15.27
C SER A 244 -2.62 -2.70 16.16
N LYS A 245 -3.17 -1.51 16.37
CA LYS A 245 -4.49 -1.31 16.98
C LYS A 245 -5.46 -0.65 16.01
N VAL A 246 -5.06 -0.51 14.75
CA VAL A 246 -5.89 0.05 13.70
C VAL A 246 -6.99 -0.96 13.40
N PRO A 247 -8.28 -0.58 13.52
CA PRO A 247 -9.37 -1.49 13.21
C PRO A 247 -9.44 -1.76 11.71
N TYR A 248 -10.11 -2.84 11.35
CA TYR A 248 -10.55 -3.06 9.98
C TYR A 248 -11.59 -2.00 9.58
N ASP A 249 -11.57 -1.59 8.31
CA ASP A 249 -12.50 -0.62 7.73
C ASP A 249 -13.33 -1.27 6.62
N ASN A 250 -14.59 -1.63 6.91
CA ASN A 250 -15.55 -2.13 5.92
C ASN A 250 -15.79 -1.09 4.82
N GLY A 251 -15.83 0.20 5.18
CA GLY A 251 -15.92 1.30 4.20
C GLY A 251 -14.72 1.38 3.27
N GLY A 252 -13.61 0.75 3.66
CA GLY A 252 -12.36 0.70 2.94
C GLY A 252 -12.07 -0.58 2.18
N ALA A 253 -12.93 -1.58 2.24
CA ALA A 253 -12.79 -2.79 1.42
C ALA A 253 -12.57 -2.46 -0.08
N PRO A 254 -13.28 -1.50 -0.69
CA PRO A 254 -13.11 -1.20 -2.13
C PRO A 254 -11.75 -0.63 -2.54
N TYR A 255 -11.01 -0.04 -1.61
CA TYR A 255 -9.74 0.65 -1.91
C TYR A 255 -8.54 0.14 -1.15
N GLY A 256 -8.72 -0.67 -0.11
CA GLY A 256 -7.67 -0.95 0.88
C GLY A 256 -7.84 -2.24 1.69
N TYR A 257 -9.07 -2.60 2.05
CA TYR A 257 -9.30 -3.55 3.15
C TYR A 257 -9.83 -4.93 2.70
N ILE A 258 -9.83 -5.27 1.41
CA ILE A 258 -10.02 -6.69 1.06
C ILE A 258 -8.92 -7.50 1.76
N ALA A 259 -9.32 -8.52 2.51
CA ALA A 259 -8.41 -9.51 3.07
C ALA A 259 -8.32 -10.68 2.09
N ALA A 260 -7.13 -11.23 1.84
CA ALA A 260 -6.97 -12.47 1.07
C ALA A 260 -5.67 -13.18 1.42
N SER A 261 -5.63 -14.50 1.23
CA SER A 261 -4.44 -15.32 1.46
C SER A 261 -3.51 -15.36 0.25
N SER A 262 -2.31 -15.90 0.40
CA SER A 262 -1.42 -16.07 -0.76
C SER A 262 -1.98 -17.09 -1.75
N ASN A 263 -2.66 -18.14 -1.29
CA ASN A 263 -3.36 -19.10 -2.16
C ASN A 263 -4.47 -18.43 -2.98
N ASP A 264 -5.28 -17.57 -2.36
CA ASP A 264 -6.29 -16.78 -3.07
C ASP A 264 -5.64 -15.91 -4.16
N MET A 265 -4.56 -15.22 -3.80
CA MET A 265 -3.88 -14.32 -4.72
C MET A 265 -3.15 -15.05 -5.84
N VAL A 266 -2.70 -16.29 -5.64
CA VAL A 266 -2.21 -17.17 -6.71
C VAL A 266 -3.32 -17.50 -7.71
N HIS A 267 -4.54 -17.78 -7.25
CA HIS A 267 -5.68 -18.01 -8.15
C HIS A 267 -6.00 -16.77 -8.99
N TYR A 268 -5.93 -15.59 -8.37
CA TYR A 268 -6.11 -14.33 -9.08
C TYR A 268 -4.99 -14.08 -10.09
N LEU A 269 -3.74 -14.19 -9.68
CA LEU A 269 -2.56 -13.98 -10.53
C LEU A 269 -2.54 -14.90 -11.75
N LYS A 270 -2.85 -16.20 -11.56
CA LYS A 270 -2.99 -17.15 -12.67
C LYS A 270 -4.07 -16.73 -13.66
N ALA A 271 -5.24 -16.32 -13.15
CA ALA A 271 -6.33 -15.86 -14.03
C ALA A 271 -5.92 -14.62 -14.85
N LEU A 272 -5.12 -13.71 -14.27
CA LEU A 272 -4.59 -12.54 -14.97
C LEU A 272 -3.56 -12.93 -16.04
N ILE A 273 -2.58 -13.76 -15.71
CA ILE A 273 -1.54 -14.23 -16.63
C ILE A 273 -2.14 -15.01 -17.82
N ASP A 274 -3.13 -15.86 -17.55
CA ASP A 274 -3.80 -16.64 -18.58
C ASP A 274 -4.81 -15.83 -19.41
N GLY A 275 -5.16 -14.62 -18.99
CA GLY A 275 -6.26 -13.86 -19.57
C GLY A 275 -7.60 -14.61 -19.48
N ASN A 276 -7.88 -15.25 -18.34
CA ASN A 276 -9.00 -16.18 -18.19
C ASN A 276 -10.35 -15.45 -18.21
N THR A 277 -10.91 -15.27 -19.41
CA THR A 277 -12.14 -14.48 -19.64
C THR A 277 -13.39 -15.05 -18.96
N LYS A 278 -13.40 -16.34 -18.62
CA LYS A 278 -14.52 -16.95 -17.87
C LYS A 278 -14.54 -16.55 -16.40
N LYS A 279 -13.35 -16.34 -15.80
CA LYS A 279 -13.23 -15.96 -14.39
C LYS A 279 -13.22 -14.44 -14.22
N LEU A 280 -12.58 -13.74 -15.15
CA LEU A 280 -12.45 -12.29 -15.16
C LEU A 280 -13.63 -11.65 -15.90
N VAL A 281 -13.39 -11.10 -17.08
CA VAL A 281 -14.34 -10.50 -18.02
C VAL A 281 -13.85 -10.82 -19.43
N ASN A 282 -14.66 -10.54 -20.45
CA ASN A 282 -14.25 -10.67 -21.84
C ASN A 282 -12.93 -9.93 -22.15
N GLU A 283 -12.28 -10.37 -23.23
CA GLU A 283 -10.96 -9.91 -23.64
C GLU A 283 -10.91 -8.39 -23.90
N GLU A 284 -11.97 -7.81 -24.46
CA GLU A 284 -12.05 -6.37 -24.73
C GLU A 284 -11.99 -5.55 -23.44
N LEU A 285 -12.80 -5.90 -22.44
CA LEU A 285 -12.81 -5.22 -21.15
C LEU A 285 -11.54 -5.47 -20.35
N LEU A 286 -10.95 -6.65 -20.46
CA LEU A 286 -9.68 -6.95 -19.79
C LEU A 286 -8.53 -6.12 -20.39
N ASN A 287 -8.44 -6.04 -21.72
CA ASN A 287 -7.48 -5.18 -22.42
C ASN A 287 -7.72 -3.70 -22.08
N LEU A 288 -8.98 -3.28 -21.95
CA LEU A 288 -9.32 -1.92 -21.54
C LEU A 288 -8.84 -1.63 -20.11
N ALA A 289 -8.92 -2.60 -19.19
CA ALA A 289 -8.44 -2.46 -17.82
C ALA A 289 -6.94 -2.23 -17.74
N PHE A 290 -6.18 -2.89 -18.61
CA PHE A 290 -4.72 -2.80 -18.68
C PHE A 290 -4.20 -1.73 -19.66
N SER A 291 -5.10 -1.02 -20.33
CA SER A 291 -4.69 0.04 -21.26
C SER A 291 -4.06 1.23 -20.52
N PRO A 292 -3.03 1.87 -21.09
CA PRO A 292 -2.35 3.03 -20.50
C PRO A 292 -3.18 4.31 -20.63
N HIS A 293 -4.31 4.41 -19.93
CA HIS A 293 -5.26 5.52 -20.06
C HIS A 293 -4.66 6.87 -19.67
N VAL A 294 -3.84 6.90 -18.62
CA VAL A 294 -3.29 8.16 -18.08
C VAL A 294 -1.83 8.01 -17.72
N GLN A 295 -0.99 8.90 -18.25
CA GLN A 295 0.44 8.92 -17.93
C GLN A 295 0.66 9.50 -16.52
N THR A 296 1.40 8.78 -15.68
CA THR A 296 1.70 9.13 -14.28
C THR A 296 3.21 9.24 -13.98
N GLY A 297 4.04 8.95 -14.98
CA GLY A 297 5.49 9.13 -14.95
C GLY A 297 6.07 8.93 -16.35
N GLU A 298 7.39 9.03 -16.48
CA GLU A 298 8.08 8.94 -17.78
C GLU A 298 7.67 7.69 -18.57
N THR A 299 7.70 6.52 -17.91
CA THR A 299 7.27 5.25 -18.50
C THR A 299 6.10 4.59 -17.77
N ARG A 300 5.42 5.35 -16.90
CA ARG A 300 4.37 4.81 -16.02
C ARG A 300 3.00 5.36 -16.37
N TYR A 301 2.01 4.48 -16.37
CA TYR A 301 0.62 4.78 -16.70
C TYR A 301 -0.31 4.16 -15.67
N TYR A 302 -1.55 4.64 -15.64
CA TYR A 302 -2.63 4.11 -14.82
C TYR A 302 -3.77 3.61 -15.72
N GLY A 303 -4.24 2.40 -15.43
CA GLY A 303 -5.39 1.74 -16.04
C GLY A 303 -6.57 1.71 -15.08
N PHE A 304 -7.37 0.65 -15.13
CA PHE A 304 -8.49 0.46 -14.20
C PHE A 304 -8.03 -0.30 -12.96
N GLY A 305 -7.55 0.44 -11.96
CA GLY A 305 -7.07 -0.15 -10.71
C GLY A 305 -5.71 -0.84 -10.85
N TRP A 306 -4.99 -0.53 -11.94
CA TRP A 306 -3.70 -1.11 -12.31
C TRP A 306 -2.72 -0.01 -12.70
N ARG A 307 -1.45 -0.23 -12.41
CA ARG A 307 -0.32 0.55 -12.93
C ARG A 307 0.34 -0.24 -14.05
N ILE A 308 0.77 0.46 -15.07
CA ILE A 308 1.46 -0.12 -16.23
C ILE A 308 2.81 0.57 -16.38
N THR A 309 3.88 -0.20 -16.50
CA THR A 309 5.23 0.29 -16.76
C THR A 309 5.67 -0.18 -18.14
N ASP A 310 6.27 0.71 -18.92
CA ASP A 310 6.81 0.44 -20.26
C ASP A 310 5.77 -0.23 -21.22
N PRO A 311 4.56 0.35 -21.38
CA PRO A 311 3.51 -0.27 -22.18
C PRO A 311 3.94 -0.50 -23.63
N GLY A 312 3.58 -1.66 -24.17
CA GLY A 312 3.91 -2.10 -25.53
C GLY A 312 5.36 -2.57 -25.72
N SER A 313 6.14 -2.72 -24.64
CA SER A 313 7.49 -3.29 -24.68
C SER A 313 7.51 -4.74 -24.19
N ASP A 314 8.58 -5.47 -24.49
CA ASP A 314 8.80 -6.82 -23.96
C ASP A 314 8.90 -6.86 -22.42
N ASN A 315 9.12 -5.70 -21.79
CA ASN A 315 9.18 -5.52 -20.33
C ASN A 315 7.91 -4.87 -19.77
N GLU A 316 6.81 -4.86 -20.52
CA GLU A 316 5.53 -4.34 -20.02
C GLU A 316 5.17 -5.07 -18.72
N MET A 317 5.10 -4.29 -17.63
CA MET A 317 4.74 -4.80 -16.31
C MET A 317 3.40 -4.19 -15.90
N ILE A 318 2.43 -5.05 -15.61
CA ILE A 318 1.16 -4.67 -15.00
C ILE A 318 1.25 -4.99 -13.51
N TRP A 319 0.96 -3.99 -12.67
CA TRP A 319 1.21 -4.11 -11.23
C TRP A 319 0.33 -3.21 -10.39
N HIS A 320 0.22 -3.54 -9.11
CA HIS A 320 -0.29 -2.62 -8.12
C HIS A 320 0.32 -2.94 -6.75
N SER A 321 0.80 -1.92 -6.04
CA SER A 321 1.21 -2.05 -4.63
C SER A 321 0.05 -1.72 -3.71
N GLY A 322 0.01 -2.33 -2.52
CA GLY A 322 -0.98 -2.04 -1.50
C GLY A 322 -0.36 -1.69 -0.15
N SER A 323 -1.06 -0.84 0.59
CA SER A 323 -0.72 -0.50 1.96
C SER A 323 -2.00 -0.23 2.75
N THR A 324 -2.04 -0.75 3.96
CA THR A 324 -2.86 -0.30 5.09
C THR A 324 -1.90 0.10 6.21
N PRO A 325 -2.34 0.75 7.29
CA PRO A 325 -1.44 1.16 8.37
C PRO A 325 -0.60 0.03 8.98
N ASP A 326 -0.94 -1.24 8.74
CA ASP A 326 -0.29 -2.41 9.32
C ASP A 326 -0.02 -3.56 8.35
N SER A 327 -0.24 -3.37 7.05
CA SER A 327 0.07 -4.37 6.02
C SER A 327 0.57 -3.72 4.74
N ARG A 328 1.51 -4.38 4.08
CA ARG A 328 2.09 -3.94 2.82
C ARG A 328 2.13 -5.10 1.85
N THR A 329 1.69 -4.84 0.62
CA THR A 329 1.55 -5.86 -0.42
C THR A 329 2.03 -5.36 -1.78
N ASP A 330 2.36 -6.29 -2.67
CA ASP A 330 2.64 -6.03 -4.08
C ASP A 330 2.13 -7.19 -4.93
N ILE A 331 1.57 -6.87 -6.10
CA ILE A 331 1.28 -7.83 -7.15
C ILE A 331 1.78 -7.25 -8.47
N PHE A 332 2.45 -8.08 -9.26
CA PHE A 332 2.88 -7.70 -10.59
C PHE A 332 2.95 -8.92 -11.50
N PHE A 333 2.81 -8.70 -12.80
CA PHE A 333 3.01 -9.71 -13.82
C PHE A 333 3.44 -9.08 -15.14
N TYR A 334 4.05 -9.92 -15.98
CA TYR A 334 4.51 -9.61 -17.32
C TYR A 334 3.67 -10.41 -18.31
N PRO A 335 2.78 -9.76 -19.11
CA PRO A 335 1.90 -10.46 -20.04
C PRO A 335 2.66 -11.29 -21.08
N GLU A 336 3.73 -10.73 -21.66
CA GLU A 336 4.52 -11.38 -22.73
C GLU A 336 5.26 -12.62 -22.23
N SER A 337 5.98 -12.51 -21.11
CA SER A 337 6.73 -13.64 -20.53
C SER A 337 5.88 -14.53 -19.60
N LYS A 338 4.60 -14.20 -19.42
CA LYS A 338 3.60 -14.97 -18.65
C LYS A 338 4.04 -15.38 -17.26
N TRP A 339 4.66 -14.48 -16.51
CA TRP A 339 5.01 -14.75 -15.12
C TRP A 339 4.72 -13.54 -14.25
N GLY A 340 4.58 -13.76 -12.95
CA GLY A 340 4.35 -12.70 -11.99
C GLY A 340 4.54 -13.18 -10.56
N ALA A 341 4.39 -12.26 -9.61
CA ALA A 341 4.48 -12.57 -8.21
C ALA A 341 3.50 -11.77 -7.36
N VAL A 342 3.20 -12.33 -6.20
CA VAL A 342 2.45 -11.70 -5.12
C VAL A 342 3.33 -11.70 -3.87
N ILE A 343 3.42 -10.55 -3.22
CA ILE A 343 4.15 -10.34 -1.98
C ILE A 343 3.16 -9.79 -0.96
N LEU A 344 2.98 -10.49 0.15
CA LEU A 344 2.11 -10.08 1.26
C LEU A 344 2.95 -9.97 2.53
N THR A 345 2.88 -8.84 3.22
CA THR A 345 3.59 -8.62 4.50
C THR A 345 2.68 -7.92 5.50
N ASN A 346 2.86 -8.22 6.79
CA ASN A 346 2.02 -7.67 7.86
C ASN A 346 2.74 -6.59 8.68
N LYS A 347 3.57 -5.76 8.03
CA LYS A 347 4.20 -4.60 8.65
C LYS A 347 4.25 -3.42 7.70
N GLU A 348 3.86 -2.25 8.20
CA GLU A 348 3.90 -1.00 7.42
C GLU A 348 4.57 0.15 8.20
N HIS A 349 5.26 1.01 7.44
CA HIS A 349 5.62 2.36 7.81
C HIS A 349 6.08 3.12 6.56
N ILE A 350 5.58 4.35 6.35
CA ILE A 350 5.78 5.09 5.08
C ILE A 350 7.25 5.26 4.67
N LEU A 351 8.16 5.44 5.62
CA LEU A 351 9.60 5.59 5.35
C LEU A 351 10.31 4.27 4.99
N GLU A 352 9.62 3.13 5.06
CA GLU A 352 10.14 1.80 4.72
C GLU A 352 9.68 1.33 3.32
N GLU A 353 8.76 2.05 2.66
CA GLU A 353 8.16 1.64 1.37
C GLU A 353 9.18 1.30 0.27
N ALA A 354 10.27 2.06 0.18
CA ALA A 354 11.30 1.86 -0.83
C ALA A 354 11.93 0.46 -0.75
N ALA A 355 11.97 -0.15 0.45
CA ALA A 355 12.52 -1.48 0.64
C ALA A 355 11.73 -2.54 -0.13
N LEU A 356 10.39 -2.42 -0.22
CA LEU A 356 9.57 -3.38 -0.96
C LEU A 356 9.81 -3.28 -2.47
N ILE A 357 10.00 -2.07 -3.00
CA ILE A 357 10.31 -1.88 -4.43
C ILE A 357 11.64 -2.54 -4.78
N HIS A 358 12.66 -2.35 -3.93
CA HIS A 358 13.95 -3.02 -4.11
C HIS A 358 13.83 -4.55 -3.99
N PHE A 359 12.99 -5.03 -3.08
CA PHE A 359 12.72 -6.45 -2.91
C PHE A 359 12.05 -7.08 -4.14
N ARG A 360 11.00 -6.44 -4.67
CA ARG A 360 10.38 -6.83 -5.94
C ARG A 360 11.40 -6.89 -7.07
N ASN A 361 12.23 -5.85 -7.20
CA ASN A 361 13.24 -5.80 -8.25
C ASN A 361 14.31 -6.89 -8.08
N GLY A 362 14.67 -7.25 -6.85
CA GLY A 362 15.55 -8.40 -6.60
C GLY A 362 14.93 -9.74 -7.00
N ILE A 363 13.62 -9.94 -6.77
CA ILE A 363 12.90 -11.11 -7.28
C ILE A 363 12.93 -11.12 -8.82
N ILE A 364 12.65 -9.98 -9.46
CA ILE A 364 12.73 -9.85 -10.93
C ILE A 364 14.13 -10.19 -11.44
N SER A 365 15.20 -9.66 -10.82
CA SER A 365 16.57 -9.99 -11.20
C SER A 365 16.87 -11.49 -11.06
N ILE A 366 16.43 -12.14 -9.98
CA ILE A 366 16.63 -13.60 -9.82
C ILE A 366 15.90 -14.37 -10.92
N MET A 367 14.65 -14.01 -11.21
CA MET A 367 13.85 -14.63 -12.28
C MET A 367 14.48 -14.44 -13.66
N ASN A 368 15.15 -13.33 -13.90
CA ASN A 368 15.89 -13.05 -15.13
C ASN A 368 17.30 -13.68 -15.17
N GLY A 369 17.69 -14.45 -14.14
CA GLY A 369 19.02 -15.07 -14.06
C GLY A 369 20.15 -14.10 -13.67
N GLU A 370 19.80 -12.92 -13.16
CA GLU A 370 20.73 -11.88 -12.73
C GLU A 370 21.03 -11.97 -11.21
N GLU A 371 21.97 -11.16 -10.75
CA GLU A 371 22.22 -11.00 -9.31
C GLU A 371 21.19 -10.05 -8.70
N PRO A 372 20.54 -10.43 -7.57
CA PRO A 372 19.54 -9.59 -6.93
C PRO A 372 20.16 -8.34 -6.34
N MET A 373 19.34 -7.29 -6.25
CA MET A 373 19.68 -6.09 -5.49
C MET A 373 19.96 -6.41 -4.02
N ASP A 374 20.96 -5.76 -3.43
CA ASP A 374 21.27 -5.95 -2.02
C ASP A 374 20.11 -5.56 -1.10
N VAL A 375 19.76 -6.46 -0.19
CA VAL A 375 18.82 -6.18 0.90
C VAL A 375 19.50 -5.30 1.95
N VAL A 376 19.06 -4.06 2.06
CA VAL A 376 19.56 -3.09 3.04
C VAL A 376 18.60 -2.98 4.22
N ALA A 377 19.09 -3.20 5.44
CA ALA A 377 18.29 -3.00 6.65
C ALA A 377 17.83 -1.55 6.81
N TYR A 378 16.59 -1.35 7.26
CA TYR A 378 16.07 -0.03 7.56
C TYR A 378 16.90 0.67 8.65
N LYS A 379 17.17 1.96 8.44
CA LYS A 379 17.88 2.82 9.39
C LYS A 379 16.96 3.98 9.76
N PRO A 380 16.57 4.13 11.05
CA PRO A 380 15.65 5.18 11.49
C PRO A 380 16.35 6.54 11.63
N THR A 381 17.03 7.01 10.57
CA THR A 381 17.90 8.18 10.61
C THR A 381 17.13 9.47 10.93
N VAL A 382 15.91 9.62 10.38
CA VAL A 382 15.04 10.77 10.66
C VAL A 382 14.63 10.78 12.14
N GLN A 383 14.20 9.64 12.66
CA GLN A 383 13.82 9.48 14.06
C GLN A 383 15.00 9.79 15.00
N ILE A 384 16.20 9.28 14.69
CA ILE A 384 17.42 9.54 15.46
C ILE A 384 17.73 11.05 15.47
N ALA A 385 17.65 11.72 14.31
CA ALA A 385 17.93 13.16 14.21
C ALA A 385 16.96 13.98 15.07
N ILE A 386 15.65 13.70 15.01
CA ILE A 386 14.64 14.39 15.82
C ILE A 386 14.86 14.10 17.32
N THR A 387 15.19 12.85 17.67
CA THR A 387 15.49 12.47 19.06
C THR A 387 16.70 13.21 19.61
N LEU A 388 17.78 13.35 18.83
CA LEU A 388 18.95 14.14 19.22
C LEU A 388 18.60 15.61 19.43
N LEU A 389 17.76 16.19 18.57
CA LEU A 389 17.27 17.56 18.74
C LEU A 389 16.45 17.72 20.02
N LEU A 390 15.58 16.75 20.33
CA LEU A 390 14.83 16.70 21.59
C LEU A 390 15.75 16.68 22.81
N LEU A 391 16.82 15.88 22.79
CA LEU A 391 17.81 15.81 23.87
C LEU A 391 18.54 17.15 24.06
N ILE A 392 18.88 17.85 22.98
CA ILE A 392 19.48 19.19 23.04
C ILE A 392 18.51 20.18 23.69
N LEU A 393 17.24 20.18 23.26
CA LEU A 393 16.19 21.03 23.81
C LEU A 393 15.91 20.71 25.29
N ALA A 394 15.94 19.44 25.68
CA ALA A 394 15.82 19.00 27.06
C ALA A 394 16.97 19.53 27.93
N GLY A 395 18.21 19.36 27.46
CA GLY A 395 19.40 19.85 28.13
C GLY A 395 19.38 21.37 28.32
N ASN A 396 18.86 22.11 27.33
CA ASN A 396 18.68 23.56 27.44
C ASN A 396 17.63 23.95 28.49
N ILE A 397 16.50 23.25 28.57
CA ILE A 397 15.49 23.47 29.62
C ILE A 397 16.11 23.27 31.00
N ILE A 398 16.78 22.13 31.22
CA ILE A 398 17.45 21.83 32.50
C ILE A 398 18.48 22.91 32.82
N ARG A 399 19.33 23.27 31.85
CA ARG A 399 20.32 24.33 32.02
C ARG A 399 19.69 25.65 32.44
N ILE A 400 18.55 26.05 31.87
CA ILE A 400 17.88 27.31 32.22
C ILE A 400 17.26 27.23 33.64
N LEU A 401 16.66 26.10 34.00
CA LEU A 401 16.00 25.92 35.29
C LEU A 401 16.98 25.85 36.48
N PHE A 402 18.15 25.23 36.30
CA PHE A 402 19.12 25.00 37.37
C PHE A 402 20.29 26.00 37.42
N LYS A 403 20.32 27.00 36.53
CA LYS A 403 21.41 27.99 36.52
C LYS A 403 21.29 29.00 37.65
N ASN A 404 22.40 29.24 38.36
CA ASN A 404 22.52 30.35 39.30
C ASN A 404 22.72 31.68 38.52
N LYS A 405 21.86 32.68 38.77
CA LYS A 405 21.83 33.94 38.01
C LYS A 405 23.11 34.75 38.18
N SER A 406 23.87 34.93 37.11
CA SER A 406 25.10 35.74 37.05
C SER A 406 24.86 37.03 36.25
N SER A 407 25.55 38.13 36.63
CA SER A 407 25.46 39.45 36.00
C SER A 407 25.85 39.49 34.51
N LYS A 408 26.52 38.46 33.98
CA LYS A 408 26.85 38.34 32.54
C LYS A 408 25.63 38.13 31.63
N GLU A 409 24.45 37.76 32.16
CA GLU A 409 23.26 37.42 31.34
C GLU A 409 22.50 38.62 30.76
N ILE A 410 22.69 39.83 31.32
CA ILE A 410 22.07 41.05 30.77
C ILE A 410 22.54 41.28 29.32
N ARG A 411 23.77 40.86 28.98
CA ARG A 411 24.39 41.04 27.66
C ARG A 411 23.74 40.24 26.54
N TYR A 412 23.10 39.10 26.85
CA TYR A 412 22.51 38.20 25.83
C TYR A 412 20.98 38.26 25.77
N ARG A 413 20.35 39.15 26.54
CA ARG A 413 18.89 39.20 26.67
C ARG A 413 18.16 39.44 25.34
N ARG A 414 18.63 40.37 24.50
CA ARG A 414 18.02 40.63 23.19
C ARG A 414 18.08 39.40 22.29
N MET A 415 19.22 38.70 22.29
CA MET A 415 19.40 37.47 21.53
C MET A 415 18.48 36.36 22.05
N ASN A 416 18.35 36.17 23.37
CA ASN A 416 17.43 35.19 23.94
C ASN A 416 15.97 35.47 23.59
N ILE A 417 15.55 36.75 23.56
CA ILE A 417 14.19 37.11 23.14
C ILE A 417 13.98 36.74 21.67
N VAL A 418 14.92 37.09 20.79
CA VAL A 418 14.83 36.75 19.36
C VAL A 418 14.78 35.24 19.14
N VAL A 419 15.70 34.49 19.76
CA VAL A 419 15.69 33.01 19.69
C VAL A 419 14.39 32.46 20.27
N GLY A 420 13.92 33.01 21.39
CA GLY A 420 12.67 32.57 22.01
C GLY A 420 11.46 32.76 21.11
N ILE A 421 11.34 33.91 20.43
CA ILE A 421 10.30 34.16 19.42
C ILE A 421 10.41 33.14 18.30
N ILE A 422 11.60 32.92 17.75
CA ILE A 422 11.82 31.96 16.65
C ILE A 422 11.37 30.55 17.07
N LEU A 423 11.74 30.08 18.26
CA LEU A 423 11.36 28.75 18.72
C LEU A 423 9.84 28.60 18.91
N VAL A 424 9.15 29.62 19.42
CA VAL A 424 7.68 29.62 19.52
C VAL A 424 7.04 29.60 18.13
N LEU A 425 7.54 30.41 17.20
CA LEU A 425 7.04 30.41 15.82
C LEU A 425 7.24 29.05 15.14
N LEU A 426 8.42 28.45 15.30
CA LEU A 426 8.71 27.10 14.80
C LEU A 426 7.74 26.07 15.39
N ALA A 427 7.46 26.14 16.69
CA ALA A 427 6.49 25.26 17.33
C ALA A 427 5.08 25.39 16.73
N ILE A 428 4.63 26.62 16.42
CA ILE A 428 3.31 26.86 15.83
C ILE A 428 3.21 26.30 14.41
N ILE A 429 4.27 26.44 13.61
CA ILE A 429 4.22 26.07 12.19
C ILE A 429 4.61 24.62 11.91
N LEU A 430 5.28 23.91 12.83
CA LEU A 430 5.90 22.61 12.54
C LEU A 430 4.91 21.55 12.02
N ILE A 431 3.79 21.35 12.72
CA ILE A 431 2.76 20.38 12.31
C ILE A 431 2.06 20.82 11.01
N PRO A 432 1.54 22.07 10.90
CA PRO A 432 0.97 22.56 9.64
C PRO A 432 1.92 22.44 8.44
N LEU A 433 3.22 22.68 8.65
CA LEU A 433 4.23 22.58 7.62
C LEU A 433 4.44 21.13 7.18
N LEU A 434 4.43 20.17 8.12
CA LEU A 434 4.51 18.75 7.80
C LEU A 434 3.29 18.27 7.02
N ILE A 435 2.07 18.68 7.42
CA ILE A 435 0.82 18.40 6.70
C ILE A 435 0.91 18.94 5.27
N TYR A 436 1.36 20.18 5.11
CA TYR A 436 1.50 20.82 3.80
C TYR A 436 2.50 20.08 2.89
N PHE A 437 3.71 19.76 3.39
CA PHE A 437 4.72 19.10 2.56
C PHE A 437 4.44 17.63 2.27
N SER A 438 3.77 16.93 3.19
CA SER A 438 3.34 15.55 2.94
C SER A 438 2.09 15.48 2.05
N SER A 439 1.33 16.58 1.94
CA SER A 439 -0.01 16.58 1.36
C SER A 439 -0.94 15.56 2.02
N SER A 440 -0.71 15.26 3.31
CA SER A 440 -1.45 14.25 4.07
C SER A 440 -2.12 14.87 5.30
N PRO A 441 -3.36 14.49 5.62
CA PRO A 441 -3.98 14.80 6.90
C PRO A 441 -3.09 14.36 8.07
N TRP A 442 -3.15 15.11 9.18
CA TRP A 442 -2.38 14.78 10.38
C TRP A 442 -2.70 13.37 10.89
N TYR A 443 -3.97 12.97 10.83
CA TYR A 443 -4.38 11.65 11.27
C TYR A 443 -3.76 10.54 10.41
N THR A 444 -3.73 10.68 9.08
CA THR A 444 -2.99 9.77 8.19
C THR A 444 -1.53 9.62 8.60
N ILE A 445 -0.84 10.73 8.90
CA ILE A 445 0.55 10.70 9.37
C ILE A 445 0.66 9.88 10.67
N THR A 446 -0.29 10.02 11.58
CA THR A 446 -0.30 9.24 12.83
C THR A 446 -0.55 7.74 12.62
N LEU A 447 -1.23 7.35 11.54
CA LEU A 447 -1.48 5.95 11.19
C LEU A 447 -0.27 5.30 10.51
N PHE A 448 0.33 5.97 9.53
CA PHE A 448 1.39 5.39 8.68
C PHE A 448 2.82 5.71 9.15
N ALA A 449 2.99 6.66 10.08
CA ALA A 449 4.27 7.04 10.66
C ALA A 449 4.13 7.44 12.14
N PRO A 450 3.65 6.53 13.01
CA PRO A 450 3.24 6.88 14.38
C PRO A 450 4.39 7.40 15.25
N ASP A 451 5.62 6.93 15.03
CA ASP A 451 6.82 7.42 15.70
C ASP A 451 7.20 8.84 15.26
N ILE A 452 7.10 9.15 13.95
CA ILE A 452 7.30 10.50 13.41
C ILE A 452 6.25 11.46 13.96
N ALA A 453 4.99 11.04 14.04
CA ALA A 453 3.92 11.85 14.63
C ALA A 453 4.23 12.17 16.11
N LEU A 454 4.59 11.15 16.91
CA LEU A 454 4.96 11.33 18.32
C LEU A 454 6.18 12.26 18.49
N LEU A 455 7.22 12.06 17.68
CA LEU A 455 8.43 12.86 17.72
C LEU A 455 8.16 14.32 17.30
N THR A 456 7.28 14.54 16.33
CA THR A 456 6.90 15.88 15.85
C THR A 456 6.10 16.63 16.91
N VAL A 457 5.14 15.98 17.58
CA VAL A 457 4.40 16.56 18.72
C VAL A 457 5.36 16.89 19.87
N SER A 458 6.25 15.95 20.22
CA SER A 458 7.26 16.17 21.26
C SER A 458 8.16 17.35 20.92
N LEU A 459 8.61 17.45 19.67
CA LEU A 459 9.48 18.53 19.21
C LEU A 459 8.76 19.87 19.29
N THR A 460 7.49 19.92 18.89
CA THR A 460 6.62 21.10 19.02
C THR A 460 6.56 21.59 20.48
N VAL A 461 6.31 20.69 21.43
CA VAL A 461 6.25 21.03 22.87
C VAL A 461 7.59 21.54 23.37
N PHE A 462 8.70 20.86 23.03
CA PHE A 462 10.03 21.23 23.51
C PHE A 462 10.51 22.58 22.93
N LEU A 463 10.20 22.85 21.65
CA LEU A 463 10.45 24.14 21.03
C LEU A 463 9.66 25.25 21.74
N PHE A 464 8.37 25.03 22.00
CA PHE A 464 7.53 26.00 22.69
C PHE A 464 8.04 26.29 24.11
N VAL A 465 8.33 25.25 24.90
CA VAL A 465 8.84 25.41 26.28
C VAL A 465 10.18 26.13 26.31
N ASN A 466 11.14 25.76 25.44
CA ASN A 466 12.41 26.48 25.33
C ASN A 466 12.19 27.94 24.95
N GLY A 467 11.29 28.20 24.00
CA GLY A 467 10.94 29.54 23.57
C GLY A 467 10.39 30.41 24.70
N ILE A 468 9.41 29.91 25.45
CA ILE A 468 8.81 30.58 26.60
C ILE A 468 9.84 30.84 27.71
N LEU A 469 10.68 29.86 28.06
CA LEU A 469 11.71 30.03 29.08
C LEU A 469 12.71 31.14 28.72
N LEU A 470 13.10 31.24 27.44
CA LEU A 470 13.99 32.31 26.98
C LEU A 470 13.33 33.69 26.99
N LEU A 471 12.03 33.78 26.70
CA LEU A 471 11.26 35.03 26.73
C LEU A 471 11.08 35.56 28.15
N PHE A 472 10.82 34.66 29.12
CA PHE A 472 10.50 35.02 30.50
C PHE A 472 11.68 34.91 31.49
N SER A 473 12.90 34.74 30.99
CA SER A 473 14.13 34.84 31.79
C SER A 473 14.21 36.21 32.51
N LYS A 474 13.80 36.25 33.80
CA LYS A 474 13.69 37.48 34.61
C LYS A 474 15.03 38.22 34.76
N LYS A 475 14.98 39.57 34.69
CA LYS A 475 16.05 40.51 35.11
C LYS A 475 16.75 39.99 36.38
N GLY A 476 18.08 39.85 36.36
CA GLY A 476 18.85 39.76 37.60
C GLY A 476 18.59 41.03 38.41
N LYS A 477 18.43 40.93 39.73
CA LYS A 477 18.41 42.10 40.60
C LYS A 477 19.71 42.86 40.35
N GLU A 478 19.62 44.08 39.83
CA GLU A 478 20.71 45.04 39.94
C GLU A 478 20.90 45.26 41.45
N SER A 479 22.03 44.83 42.00
CA SER A 479 22.42 45.24 43.35
C SER A 479 22.66 46.75 43.29
N LEU A 480 21.72 47.51 43.85
CA LEU A 480 21.87 48.93 44.15
C LEU A 480 23.04 49.16 45.11
#